data_AF-A0A1F5C805-F1
#
_entry.id   AF-A0A1F5C805-F1
#
_cell.length_a   1.000
_cell.length_b   1.000
_cell.length_c   1.000
_cell.angle_alpha   90.00
_cell.angle_beta   90.00
_cell.angle_gamma   90.00
#
_symmetry.space_group_name_H-M   'P 1'
#
loop_
_entity.id
_entity.type
_entity.pdbx_description
1 polymer ?
#
loop_
_entity_poly.entity_id
_entity_poly.type
_entity_poly.pdbx_seq_one_letter_code
_entity_poly.pdbx_strand_id
1 'polypeptide(L)'
;MKKTIYIITFTILGIELQFLIHAFTEIWYINLLIRDFPAYGLGFTWRQWFLVHHVASVILLIAGTALGFWQGKYWWRRIYEKNNLKR
;
A
#
# COMPACT_ATOMS: atom_id res chain seq x y z
N MET A 1 -24.66 -9.16 1.23
CA MET A 1 -23.67 -9.83 0.35
C MET A 1 -23.01 -8.87 -0.64
N LYS A 2 -23.75 -8.16 -1.51
CA LYS A 2 -23.15 -7.24 -2.52
C LYS A 2 -22.20 -6.19 -1.93
N LYS A 3 -22.61 -5.50 -0.86
CA LYS A 3 -21.78 -4.52 -0.13
C LYS A 3 -20.48 -5.13 0.39
N THR A 4 -20.58 -6.32 0.99
CA THR A 4 -19.44 -7.04 1.56
C THR A 4 -18.43 -7.41 0.48
N ILE A 5 -18.88 -8.01 -0.63
CA ILE A 5 -18.02 -8.37 -1.76
C ILE A 5 -17.33 -7.13 -2.31
N TYR A 6 -18.08 -6.05 -2.55
CA TYR A 6 -17.54 -4.78 -3.05
C TYR A 6 -16.42 -4.24 -2.15
N ILE A 7 -16.66 -4.19 -0.84
CA ILE A 7 -15.65 -3.70 0.12
C ILE A 7 -14.43 -4.62 0.15
N ILE A 8 -14.62 -5.94 0.13
CA ILE A 8 -13.51 -6.90 0.08
C ILE A 8 -12.67 -6.71 -1.17
N THR A 9 -13.29 -6.56 -2.34
CA THR A 9 -12.57 -6.30 -3.60
C THR A 9 -11.79 -5.00 -3.54
N PHE A 10 -12.33 -3.94 -2.93
CA PHE A 10 -11.60 -2.69 -2.70
C PHE A 10 -10.42 -2.85 -1.73
N THR A 11 -10.55 -3.69 -0.71
CA THR A 11 -9.43 -4.02 0.19
C THR A 11 -8.33 -4.77 -0.57
N ILE A 12 -8.70 -5.77 -1.38
CA ILE A 12 -7.75 -6.51 -2.24
C ILE A 12 -7.05 -5.56 -3.20
N LEU A 13 -7.79 -4.66 -3.85
CA LEU A 13 -7.23 -3.63 -4.73
C LEU A 13 -6.23 -2.73 -3.98
N GLY A 14 -6.52 -2.36 -2.73
CA GLY A 14 -5.58 -1.61 -1.90
C GLY A 14 -4.29 -2.37 -1.59
N ILE A 15 -4.38 -3.69 -1.38
CA ILE A 15 -3.22 -4.58 -1.18
C ILE A 15 -2.40 -4.71 -2.47
N GLU A 16 -3.04 -4.82 -3.63
CA GLU A 16 -2.36 -4.90 -4.93
C GLU A 16 -1.67 -3.58 -5.27
N LEU A 17 -2.35 -2.44 -5.05
CA LEU A 17 -1.78 -1.13 -5.33
C LEU A 17 -0.57 -0.83 -4.43
N GLN A 18 -0.65 -1.14 -3.13
CA GLN A 18 0.50 -0.97 -2.26
C GLN A 18 1.66 -1.89 -2.67
N PHE A 19 1.37 -3.11 -3.17
CA PHE A 19 2.41 -4.03 -3.63
C PHE A 19 3.16 -3.46 -4.85
N LEU A 20 2.46 -2.83 -5.79
CA LEU A 20 3.09 -2.14 -6.92
C LEU A 20 3.96 -0.97 -6.46
N ILE A 21 3.46 -0.16 -5.52
CA ILE A 21 4.24 0.96 -4.93
C ILE A 21 5.48 0.43 -4.23
N HIS A 22 5.34 -0.62 -3.42
CA HIS A 22 6.43 -1.28 -2.73
C HIS A 22 7.50 -1.73 -3.73
N ALA A 23 7.13 -2.55 -4.71
CA ALA A 23 8.06 -3.09 -5.70
C ALA A 23 8.79 -1.98 -6.46
N PHE A 24 8.08 -0.93 -6.87
CA PHE A 24 8.70 0.22 -7.53
C PHE A 24 9.73 0.93 -6.64
N THR A 25 9.35 1.23 -5.39
CA THR A 25 10.24 1.88 -4.43
C THR A 25 11.45 1.01 -4.11
N GLU A 26 11.25 -0.30 -3.96
CA GLU A 26 12.29 -1.28 -3.68
C GLU A 26 13.32 -1.36 -4.82
N ILE A 27 12.86 -1.53 -6.06
CA ILE A 27 13.73 -1.54 -7.23
C ILE A 27 14.54 -0.23 -7.29
N TRP A 28 13.91 0.91 -7.03
CA TRP A 28 14.59 2.19 -7.07
C TRP A 28 15.70 2.30 -6.01
N TYR A 29 15.42 2.09 -4.72
CA TYR A 29 16.43 2.32 -3.68
C TYR A 29 17.50 1.21 -3.64
N ILE A 30 17.15 -0.05 -3.95
CA ILE A 30 18.15 -1.14 -4.00
C ILE A 30 19.18 -0.86 -5.09
N ASN A 31 18.75 -0.38 -6.27
CA ASN A 31 19.68 -0.02 -7.34
C ASN A 31 20.64 1.10 -6.91
N LEU A 32 20.19 2.06 -6.09
CA LEU A 32 21.07 3.09 -5.53
C LEU A 32 22.09 2.48 -4.55
N LEU A 33 21.62 1.64 -3.62
CA LEU A 33 22.48 1.00 -2.61
C LEU A 33 23.53 0.07 -3.22
N ILE A 34 23.18 -0.68 -4.27
CA ILE A 34 24.13 -1.57 -4.97
C ILE A 34 25.15 -0.75 -5.78
N ARG A 35 24.73 0.37 -6.38
CA ARG A 35 25.61 1.22 -7.20
C ARG A 35 26.74 1.86 -6.40
N ASP A 36 26.42 2.39 -5.22
CA ASP A 36 27.41 3.03 -4.34
C ASP A 36 26.87 3.04 -2.89
N PHE A 37 27.12 1.97 -2.16
CA PHE A 37 26.64 1.84 -0.80
C PHE A 37 27.19 2.92 0.15
N PRO A 38 28.49 3.30 0.12
CA PRO A 38 28.99 4.42 0.91
C PRO A 38 28.23 5.73 0.69
N ALA A 39 27.84 6.06 -0.54
CA ALA A 39 27.10 7.28 -0.85
C ALA A 39 25.60 7.21 -0.49
N TYR A 40 24.94 6.09 -0.78
CA TYR A 40 23.48 5.95 -0.65
C TYR A 40 23.03 5.22 0.63
N GLY A 41 23.96 4.63 1.38
CA GLY A 41 23.68 3.84 2.57
C GLY A 41 23.27 4.65 3.79
N LEU A 42 23.36 5.99 3.75
CA LEU A 42 22.98 6.89 4.85
C LEU A 42 23.68 6.58 6.19
N GLY A 43 24.89 6.00 6.14
CA GLY A 43 25.63 5.55 7.32
C GLY A 43 25.08 4.27 7.97
N PHE A 44 24.04 3.66 7.39
CA PHE A 44 23.53 2.37 7.83
C PHE A 44 24.31 1.21 7.20
N THR A 45 24.34 0.10 7.93
CA THR A 45 24.76 -1.21 7.43
C THR A 45 23.65 -1.87 6.60
N TRP A 46 24.00 -2.85 5.76
CA TRP A 46 23.02 -3.66 5.04
C TRP A 46 21.96 -4.27 5.97
N ARG A 47 22.37 -4.75 7.15
CA ARG A 47 21.45 -5.31 8.16
C ARG A 47 20.41 -4.29 8.64
N GLN A 48 20.83 -3.04 8.85
CA GLN A 48 19.92 -1.95 9.22
C GLN A 48 18.99 -1.60 8.05
N TRP A 49 19.47 -1.59 6.81
CA TRP A 49 18.63 -1.41 5.62
C TRP A 49 17.58 -2.52 5.48
N PHE A 50 17.93 -3.78 5.73
CA PHE A 50 16.96 -4.88 5.75
C PHE A 50 15.88 -4.67 6.83
N LEU A 51 16.27 -4.18 8.01
CA LEU A 51 15.31 -3.86 9.07
C LEU A 51 14.37 -2.71 8.66
N VAL A 52 14.93 -1.63 8.10
CA VAL A 52 14.14 -0.48 7.60
C VAL A 52 13.17 -0.94 6.52
N HIS A 53 13.64 -1.72 5.54
CA HIS A 53 12.78 -2.31 4.52
C HIS A 53 11.64 -3.12 5.16
N HIS A 54 11.95 -4.05 6.07
CA HIS A 54 10.93 -4.89 6.69
C HIS A 54 9.85 -4.08 7.41
N VAL A 55 10.25 -3.08 8.20
CA VAL A 55 9.31 -2.19 8.91
C VAL A 55 8.48 -1.36 7.93
N ALA A 56 9.11 -0.78 6.90
CA ALA A 56 8.43 0.00 5.88
C ALA A 56 7.40 -0.85 5.10
N SER A 57 7.75 -2.09 4.75
CA SER A 57 6.89 -3.04 4.05
C SER A 57 5.65 -3.40 4.87
N VAL A 58 5.79 -3.60 6.18
CA VAL A 58 4.66 -3.84 7.09
C VAL A 58 3.75 -2.62 7.18
N ILE A 59 4.32 -1.42 7.35
CA ILE A 59 3.57 -0.16 7.40
C ILE A 59 2.80 0.04 6.08
N LEU A 60 3.45 -0.18 4.94
CA LEU A 60 2.86 0.01 3.62
C LEU A 60 1.71 -0.99 3.36
N LEU A 61 1.85 -2.23 3.81
CA LEU A 61 0.79 -3.24 3.74
C LEU A 61 -0.43 -2.84 4.59
N ILE A 62 -0.21 -2.39 5.82
CA ILE A 62 -1.29 -1.90 6.70
C ILE A 62 -1.98 -0.70 6.05
N ALA A 63 -1.21 0.25 5.52
CA ALA A 63 -1.74 1.44 4.85
C ALA A 63 -2.57 1.07 3.62
N GLY A 64 -2.06 0.22 2.72
CA GLY A 64 -2.80 -0.22 1.53
C GLY A 64 -4.10 -0.94 1.88
N THR A 65 -4.05 -1.83 2.87
CA THR A 65 -5.24 -2.56 3.37
C THR A 65 -6.28 -1.60 3.95
N ALA A 66 -5.86 -0.67 4.82
CA ALA A 66 -6.74 0.30 5.47
C ALA A 66 -7.36 1.27 4.46
N LEU A 67 -6.56 1.78 3.52
CA LEU A 67 -7.02 2.66 2.44
C LEU A 67 -8.00 1.94 1.53
N GLY A 68 -7.70 0.72 1.09
CA GLY A 68 -8.63 -0.09 0.29
C GLY A 68 -9.98 -0.26 0.98
N PHE A 69 -9.98 -0.67 2.24
CA PHE A 69 -11.20 -0.82 3.04
C PHE A 69 -11.99 0.49 3.20
N TRP A 70 -11.30 1.61 3.49
CA TRP A 70 -11.94 2.92 3.64
C TRP A 70 -12.53 3.42 2.32
N GLN A 71 -11.83 3.24 1.21
CA GLN A 71 -12.33 3.60 -0.11
C GLN A 71 -13.54 2.76 -0.51
N GLY A 72 -13.52 1.45 -0.26
CA GLY A 72 -14.68 0.59 -0.47
C GLY A 72 -15.92 1.08 0.28
N LYS A 73 -15.77 1.47 1.56
CA LYS A 73 -16.87 2.05 2.34
C LYS A 73 -17.33 3.41 1.80
N TYR A 74 -16.38 4.29 1.48
CA TYR A 74 -16.65 5.65 1.02
C TYR A 74 -17.46 5.64 -0.29
N TRP A 75 -16.99 4.90 -1.29
CA TRP A 75 -17.62 4.83 -2.60
C TRP A 75 -18.95 4.08 -2.56
N TRP A 76 -19.07 3.03 -1.75
CA TRP A 76 -20.35 2.34 -1.58
C TRP A 76 -21.45 3.31 -1.11
N ARG A 77 -21.17 4.07 -0.04
CA ARG A 77 -22.12 5.07 0.49
C ARG A 77 -22.44 6.14 -0.54
N ARG A 78 -21.43 6.62 -1.27
CA ARG A 78 -21.57 7.70 -2.26
C ARG A 78 -22.41 7.29 -3.47
N ILE A 79 -22.23 6.06 -3.97
CA ILE A 79 -22.81 5.61 -5.24
C ILE A 79 -24.12 4.86 -5.02
N TYR A 80 -24.20 3.98 -4.02
CA TYR A 80 -25.36 3.09 -3.88
C TYR A 80 -26.36 3.60 -2.85
N GLU A 81 -25.90 4.10 -1.69
CA GLU A 81 -26.81 4.56 -0.63
C GLU A 81 -27.38 5.95 -0.93
N LYS A 82 -26.53 6.91 -1.32
CA LYS A 82 -26.98 8.27 -1.66
C LYS A 82 -27.90 8.33 -2.89
N ASN A 83 -27.72 7.43 -3.84
CA ASN A 83 -28.59 7.37 -5.03
C ASN A 83 -29.91 6.65 -4.75
N ASN A 84 -29.95 5.69 -3.82
CA ASN A 84 -31.20 5.06 -3.41
C ASN A 84 -32.13 6.01 -2.63
N LEU A 85 -31.58 7.04 -1.96
CA LEU A 85 -32.36 8.08 -1.27
C LEU A 85 -32.95 9.15 -2.22
N LYS A 86 -32.53 9.17 -3.49
CA LYS A 86 -33.03 10.11 -4.51
C LYS A 86 -34.08 9.49 -5.45
N ARG A 87 -34.37 8.21 -5.28
CA ARG A 87 -35.43 7.48 -5.98
C ARG A 87 -36.63 7.34 -5.06
#